data_AF-A0A537W481-F1
#
_entry.id   AF-A0A537W481-F1
#
_cell.length_a   1.000
_cell.length_b   1.000
_cell.length_c   1.000
_cell.angle_alpha   90.00
_cell.angle_beta   90.00
_cell.angle_gamma   90.00
#
_symmetry.space_group_name_H-M   'P 1'
#
loop_
_entity.id
_entity.type
_entity.pdbx_description
1 polymer ?
#
loop_
_entity_poly.entity_id
_entity_poly.type
_entity_poly.pdbx_seq_one_letter_code
_entity_poly.pdbx_strand_id
1 'polypeptide(L)'
;MNPVQHPTASPQTAPGKALSIERFFTTPDTHPFDAVEWERRDAHIGHGDRVAFEQRDVEFPKSWSQNATNIVAQKYFRGQLGSPERESSVKEMISRVAGTISRWGREGHYFASEEDARAFNHELTHILVHQMAAFNSPVWFNVGFEDSPQCSACFILSVEDTMESIL
;
A
#
# COMPACT_ATOMS: atom_id res chain seq x y z
N MET A 1 27.72 -9.88 32.56
CA MET A 1 26.88 -9.61 31.37
C MET A 1 26.07 -8.38 31.68
N ASN A 2 26.38 -7.24 31.05
CA ASN A 2 25.57 -6.04 31.21
C ASN A 2 24.38 -6.13 30.25
N PRO A 3 23.14 -5.85 30.71
CA PRO A 3 21.99 -5.86 29.82
C PRO A 3 22.15 -4.75 28.78
N VAL A 4 22.06 -5.12 27.50
CA VAL A 4 22.00 -4.18 26.39
C VAL A 4 20.70 -3.38 26.53
N GLN A 5 20.81 -2.10 26.84
CA GLN A 5 19.68 -1.19 26.76
C GLN A 5 19.41 -0.90 25.29
N HIS A 6 18.32 -1.46 24.76
CA HIS A 6 17.76 -0.96 23.51
C HIS A 6 17.44 0.53 23.71
N PRO A 7 17.77 1.41 22.75
CA PRO A 7 17.32 2.78 22.78
C PRO A 7 15.79 2.76 22.72
N THR A 8 15.15 2.85 23.89
CA THR A 8 13.75 3.18 24.00
C THR A 8 13.60 4.54 23.35
N ALA A 9 12.79 4.60 22.28
CA ALA A 9 12.39 5.84 21.65
C ALA A 9 12.05 6.85 22.76
N SER A 10 12.76 7.98 22.78
CA SER A 10 12.59 8.97 23.82
C SER A 10 11.11 9.37 23.89
N PRO A 11 10.42 9.18 25.02
CA PRO A 11 9.01 9.50 25.13
C PRO A 11 8.89 11.00 25.36
N GLN A 12 9.10 11.81 24.33
CA GLN A 12 8.88 13.25 24.37
C GLN A 12 8.86 13.89 22.98
N THR A 13 8.01 13.38 22.09
CA THR A 13 7.36 14.28 21.13
C THR A 13 6.23 14.93 21.92
N ALA A 14 6.32 16.23 22.22
CA ALA A 14 5.13 16.96 22.65
C ALA A 14 4.05 16.72 21.59
N PRO A 15 2.82 16.31 21.96
CA PRO A 15 1.79 16.06 20.96
C PRO A 15 1.63 17.32 20.12
N GLY A 16 2.02 17.23 18.85
CA GLY A 16 1.78 18.29 17.89
C GLY A 16 0.28 18.52 17.77
N LYS A 17 -0.14 19.75 17.45
CA LYS A 17 -1.52 20.00 17.07
C LYS A 17 -1.90 19.05 15.93
N ALA A 18 -3.06 18.43 16.02
CA ALA A 18 -3.56 17.55 14.97
C ALA A 18 -3.55 18.24 13.60
N LEU A 19 -3.25 17.48 12.55
CA LEU A 19 -3.01 17.96 11.20
C LEU A 19 -4.32 18.33 10.52
N SER A 20 -4.36 19.53 9.92
CA SER A 20 -5.35 19.85 8.90
C SER A 20 -4.78 19.52 7.53
N ILE A 21 -5.59 18.95 6.65
CA ILE A 21 -5.17 18.43 5.35
C ILE A 21 -5.81 19.27 4.25
N GLU A 22 -4.97 20.05 3.57
CA GLU A 22 -5.35 20.78 2.37
C GLU A 22 -5.49 19.82 1.17
N ARG A 23 -6.54 19.99 0.38
CA ARG A 23 -6.77 19.23 -0.84
C ARG A 23 -6.10 19.92 -2.02
N PHE A 24 -5.33 19.17 -2.80
CA PHE A 24 -4.64 19.69 -3.98
C PHE A 24 -5.19 19.05 -5.27
N PHE A 25 -5.44 17.74 -5.25
CA PHE A 25 -5.87 17.00 -6.43
C PHE A 25 -7.34 16.58 -6.38
N THR A 26 -7.96 16.62 -5.21
CA THR A 26 -9.28 16.02 -4.97
C THR A 26 -10.31 17.04 -4.51
N THR A 27 -11.59 16.69 -4.69
CA THR A 27 -12.73 17.45 -4.15
C THR A 27 -13.40 16.66 -3.03
N PRO A 28 -14.11 17.33 -2.10
CA PRO A 28 -14.82 16.64 -1.01
C PRO A 28 -15.92 15.67 -1.50
N ASP A 29 -16.60 16.01 -2.59
CA ASP A 29 -17.82 15.33 -3.05
C ASP A 29 -17.58 14.24 -4.10
N THR A 30 -16.33 14.01 -4.52
CA THR A 30 -15.98 13.04 -5.56
C THR A 30 -14.89 12.11 -5.08
N HIS A 31 -15.14 10.80 -5.14
CA HIS A 31 -14.09 9.85 -4.83
C HIS A 31 -13.06 9.82 -5.98
N PRO A 32 -11.74 9.74 -5.71
CA PRO A 32 -10.72 9.80 -6.77
C PRO A 32 -10.89 8.74 -7.86
N PHE A 33 -11.43 7.56 -7.52
CA PHE A 33 -11.70 6.52 -8.50
C PHE A 33 -12.81 6.88 -9.50
N ASP A 34 -13.74 7.76 -9.14
CA ASP A 34 -14.85 8.17 -10.02
C ASP A 34 -14.38 9.12 -11.12
N ALA A 35 -13.23 9.76 -10.93
CA ALA A 35 -12.58 10.63 -11.92
C ALA A 35 -11.67 9.87 -12.91
N VAL A 36 -11.56 8.55 -12.77
CA VAL A 36 -10.68 7.70 -13.58
C VAL A 36 -11.51 6.85 -14.54
N GLU A 37 -11.05 6.72 -15.78
CA GLU A 37 -11.61 5.74 -16.71
C GLU A 37 -11.05 4.34 -16.44
N TRP A 38 -11.95 3.37 -16.28
CA TRP A 38 -11.63 1.98 -15.96
C TRP A 38 -11.95 1.06 -17.13
N GLU A 39 -11.22 -0.05 -17.20
CA GLU A 39 -11.54 -1.16 -18.09
C GLU A 39 -11.23 -2.50 -17.44
N ARG A 40 -11.94 -3.54 -17.88
CA ARG A 40 -11.66 -4.93 -17.54
C ARG A 40 -10.82 -5.56 -18.62
N ARG A 41 -9.77 -6.29 -18.22
CA ARG A 41 -8.88 -7.01 -19.13
C ARG A 41 -8.31 -8.23 -18.43
N ASP A 42 -7.70 -9.12 -19.18
CA ASP A 42 -7.05 -10.31 -18.62
C ASP A 42 -5.58 -10.03 -18.33
N ALA A 43 -5.10 -10.47 -17.17
CA ALA A 43 -3.69 -10.53 -16.85
C ALA A 43 -3.15 -11.89 -17.30
N HIS A 44 -2.29 -11.90 -18.31
CA HIS A 44 -1.75 -13.13 -18.87
C HIS A 44 -0.25 -13.01 -19.10
N ILE A 45 0.50 -13.91 -18.48
CA ILE A 45 1.96 -14.01 -18.59
C ILE A 45 2.28 -15.39 -19.14
N GLY A 46 2.84 -15.42 -20.35
CA GLY A 46 3.22 -16.66 -21.02
C GLY A 46 4.10 -16.41 -22.23
N HIS A 47 4.68 -17.47 -22.77
CA HIS A 47 5.41 -17.45 -24.04
C HIS A 47 5.03 -18.68 -24.86
N GLY A 48 4.49 -18.46 -26.07
CA GLY A 48 3.95 -19.56 -26.89
C GLY A 48 2.80 -20.24 -26.16
N ASP A 49 2.80 -21.57 -26.15
CA ASP A 49 1.74 -22.38 -25.52
C ASP A 49 1.88 -22.49 -23.99
N ARG A 50 2.95 -21.94 -23.40
CA ARG A 50 3.18 -22.03 -21.96
C ARG A 50 2.62 -20.81 -21.23
N VAL A 51 1.56 -21.04 -20.47
CA VAL A 51 0.99 -20.08 -19.52
C VAL A 51 1.72 -20.18 -18.18
N ALA A 52 2.35 -19.09 -17.74
CA ALA A 52 3.01 -18.99 -16.44
C ALA A 52 2.11 -18.40 -15.36
N PHE A 53 1.19 -17.51 -15.74
CA PHE A 53 0.17 -16.92 -14.86
C PHE A 53 -1.00 -16.41 -15.70
N GLU A 54 -2.21 -16.62 -15.21
CA GLU A 54 -3.43 -16.05 -15.78
C GLU A 54 -4.38 -15.64 -14.65
N GLN A 55 -4.92 -14.42 -14.74
CA GLN A 55 -6.07 -13.99 -13.96
C GLN A 55 -6.98 -13.16 -14.88
N ARG A 56 -8.19 -13.65 -15.10
CA ARG A 56 -9.14 -13.05 -16.04
C ARG A 56 -10.00 -11.98 -15.38
N ASP A 57 -10.54 -11.11 -16.22
CA ASP A 57 -11.53 -10.09 -15.86
C ASP A 57 -11.10 -9.17 -14.71
N VAL A 58 -9.85 -8.69 -14.76
CA VAL A 58 -9.32 -7.76 -13.76
C VAL A 58 -9.56 -6.30 -14.16
N GLU A 59 -9.93 -5.46 -13.20
CA GLU A 59 -10.28 -4.05 -13.39
C GLU A 59 -9.07 -3.13 -13.13
N PHE A 60 -8.70 -2.35 -14.15
CA PHE A 60 -7.56 -1.45 -14.12
C PHE A 60 -7.91 -0.08 -14.72
N PRO A 61 -7.22 1.01 -14.32
CA PRO A 61 -7.31 2.28 -15.05
C PRO A 61 -6.87 2.08 -16.50
N LYS A 62 -7.62 2.64 -17.47
CA LYS A 62 -7.26 2.55 -18.89
C LYS A 62 -5.85 3.07 -19.19
N SER A 63 -5.38 4.04 -18.41
CA SER A 63 -4.04 4.61 -18.54
C SER A 63 -2.90 3.63 -18.19
N TRP A 64 -3.19 2.56 -17.43
CA TRP A 64 -2.18 1.58 -17.03
C TRP A 64 -1.90 0.62 -18.19
N SER A 65 -0.63 0.32 -18.44
CA SER A 65 -0.21 -0.59 -19.50
C SER A 65 -0.58 -2.05 -19.21
N GLN A 66 -0.69 -2.89 -20.25
CA GLN A 66 -0.87 -4.34 -20.08
C GLN A 66 0.24 -4.99 -19.25
N ASN A 67 1.48 -4.49 -19.37
CA ASN A 67 2.59 -4.99 -18.55
C ASN A 67 2.37 -4.68 -17.06
N ALA A 68 1.85 -3.48 -16.74
CA ALA A 68 1.48 -3.13 -15.37
C ALA A 68 0.34 -4.03 -14.86
N THR A 69 -0.68 -4.30 -15.67
CA THR A 69 -1.75 -5.25 -15.35
C THR A 69 -1.19 -6.63 -14.98
N ASN A 70 -0.31 -7.16 -15.82
CA ASN A 70 0.31 -8.45 -15.62
C ASN A 70 1.12 -8.52 -14.31
N ILE A 71 1.97 -7.52 -14.05
CA ILE A 71 2.81 -7.46 -12.84
C ILE A 71 1.95 -7.31 -11.59
N VAL A 72 0.98 -6.40 -11.61
CA VAL A 72 0.10 -6.09 -10.47
C VAL A 72 -0.76 -7.30 -10.11
N ALA A 73 -1.42 -7.89 -11.10
CA ALA A 73 -2.22 -9.08 -10.87
C ALA A 73 -1.34 -10.23 -10.33
N GLN A 74 -0.17 -10.48 -10.91
CA GLN A 74 0.66 -11.61 -10.46
C GLN A 74 1.25 -11.41 -9.05
N LYS A 75 1.71 -10.20 -8.73
CA LYS A 75 2.56 -9.97 -7.55
C LYS A 75 1.88 -9.21 -6.42
N TYR A 76 0.93 -8.31 -6.73
CA TYR A 76 0.45 -7.31 -5.79
C TYR A 76 -1.00 -7.51 -5.36
N PHE A 77 -1.83 -8.10 -6.22
CA PHE A 77 -3.16 -8.54 -5.83
C PHE A 77 -3.08 -9.64 -4.77
N ARG A 78 -3.79 -9.42 -3.67
CA ARG A 78 -3.90 -10.35 -2.53
C ARG A 78 -5.00 -11.37 -2.72
N GLY A 79 -4.97 -12.42 -1.91
CA GLY A 79 -5.87 -13.58 -1.99
C GLY A 79 -5.33 -14.67 -2.91
N GLN A 80 -5.79 -15.91 -2.69
CA GLN A 80 -5.39 -17.07 -3.49
C GLN A 80 -6.08 -17.02 -4.85
N LEU A 81 -5.38 -17.36 -5.93
CA LEU A 81 -6.00 -17.43 -7.26
C LEU A 81 -7.22 -18.37 -7.25
N GLY A 82 -8.33 -17.88 -7.80
CA GLY A 82 -9.61 -18.60 -7.84
C GLY A 82 -10.42 -18.52 -6.55
N SER A 83 -9.93 -17.88 -5.49
CA SER A 83 -10.70 -17.67 -4.26
C SER A 83 -11.52 -16.37 -4.33
N PRO A 84 -12.66 -16.27 -3.62
CA PRO A 84 -13.46 -15.05 -3.58
C PRO A 84 -12.73 -13.84 -2.97
N GLU A 85 -11.73 -14.09 -2.14
CA GLU A 85 -10.91 -13.06 -1.49
C GLU A 85 -9.80 -12.53 -2.40
N ARG A 86 -9.68 -13.06 -3.63
CA ARG A 86 -8.71 -12.60 -4.61
C ARG A 86 -9.06 -11.19 -5.08
N GLU A 87 -8.16 -10.25 -4.81
CA GLU A 87 -8.23 -8.92 -5.41
C GLU A 87 -8.21 -9.05 -6.94
N SER A 88 -9.14 -8.36 -7.57
CA SER A 88 -9.37 -8.32 -9.01
C SER A 88 -9.41 -6.90 -9.56
N SER A 89 -9.38 -5.88 -8.70
CA SER A 89 -9.35 -4.48 -9.09
C SER A 89 -8.21 -3.71 -8.44
N VAL A 90 -7.58 -2.80 -9.18
CA VAL A 90 -6.64 -1.81 -8.61
C VAL A 90 -7.33 -0.95 -7.55
N LYS A 91 -8.65 -0.74 -7.63
CA LYS A 91 -9.42 -0.06 -6.58
C LYS A 91 -9.29 -0.78 -5.24
N GLU A 92 -9.42 -2.10 -5.23
CA GLU A 92 -9.32 -2.92 -4.01
C GLU A 92 -7.92 -2.83 -3.42
N MET A 93 -6.89 -3.03 -4.25
CA MET A 93 -5.48 -2.96 -3.84
C MET A 93 -5.12 -1.58 -3.25
N ILE A 94 -5.49 -0.49 -3.92
CA ILE A 94 -5.22 0.87 -3.43
C ILE A 94 -6.05 1.16 -2.18
N SER A 95 -7.33 0.76 -2.14
CA SER A 95 -8.20 0.98 -0.98
C SER A 95 -7.67 0.27 0.26
N ARG A 96 -7.16 -0.96 0.12
CA ARG A 96 -6.55 -1.71 1.22
C ARG A 96 -5.39 -0.93 1.84
N VAL A 97 -4.46 -0.43 1.01
CA VAL A 97 -3.27 0.29 1.49
C VAL A 97 -3.62 1.69 1.99
N ALA A 98 -4.23 2.53 1.15
CA ALA A 98 -4.56 3.91 1.50
C ALA A 98 -5.57 3.97 2.65
N GLY A 99 -6.57 3.09 2.64
CA GLY A 99 -7.57 2.97 3.71
C GLY A 99 -6.94 2.57 5.04
N THR A 100 -6.03 1.59 5.04
CA THR A 100 -5.33 1.17 6.27
C THR A 100 -4.46 2.29 6.84
N ILE A 101 -3.66 2.96 6.00
CA ILE A 101 -2.82 4.08 6.44
C ILE A 101 -3.69 5.21 7.00
N SER A 102 -4.80 5.52 6.34
CA SER A 102 -5.75 6.56 6.79
C SER A 102 -6.43 6.16 8.10
N ARG A 103 -6.72 4.87 8.30
CA ARG A 103 -7.29 4.35 9.55
C ARG A 103 -6.30 4.46 10.70
N TRP A 104 -5.05 4.04 10.51
CA TRP A 104 -3.99 4.25 11.50
C TRP A 104 -3.80 5.73 11.83
N GLY A 105 -3.92 6.61 10.84
CA GLY A 105 -3.92 8.06 11.04
C GLY A 105 -5.01 8.54 12.00
N ARG A 106 -6.23 8.00 11.88
CA ARG A 106 -7.36 8.29 12.78
C ARG A 106 -7.13 7.72 14.18
N GLU A 107 -6.77 6.45 14.27
CA GLU A 107 -6.50 5.74 15.53
C GLU A 107 -5.34 6.39 16.31
N GLY A 108 -4.35 6.92 15.61
CA GLY A 108 -3.23 7.69 16.17
C GLY A 108 -3.54 9.17 16.43
N HIS A 109 -4.78 9.62 16.21
CA HIS A 109 -5.21 11.01 16.39
C HIS A 109 -4.36 12.04 15.62
N TYR A 110 -3.88 11.67 14.44
CA TYR A 110 -3.07 12.56 13.61
C TYR A 110 -3.87 13.66 12.91
N PHE A 111 -5.18 13.47 12.70
CA PHE A 111 -6.03 14.39 11.95
C PHE A 111 -6.85 15.30 12.86
N ALA A 112 -6.98 16.58 12.49
CA ALA A 112 -7.75 17.55 13.26
C ALA A 112 -9.26 17.33 13.18
N SER A 113 -9.74 16.68 12.11
CA SER A 113 -11.14 16.32 11.91
C SER A 113 -11.28 15.05 11.06
N GLU A 114 -12.49 14.49 11.01
CA GLU A 114 -12.82 13.40 10.09
C GLU A 114 -12.77 13.84 8.62
N GLU A 115 -13.01 15.12 8.35
CA GLU A 115 -12.86 15.68 7.01
C GLU A 115 -11.39 15.69 6.56
N ASP A 116 -10.47 16.02 7.46
CA ASP A 116 -9.02 15.95 7.19
C ASP A 116 -8.58 14.50 6.93
N ALA A 117 -9.12 13.54 7.69
CA ALA A 117 -8.84 12.13 7.49
C ALA A 117 -9.38 11.61 6.14
N ARG A 118 -10.56 12.09 5.72
CA ARG A 118 -11.12 11.82 4.38
C ARG A 118 -10.31 12.49 3.29
N ALA A 119 -9.87 13.73 3.50
CA ALA A 119 -9.03 14.47 2.56
C ALA A 119 -7.70 13.74 2.32
N PHE A 120 -7.01 13.33 3.40
CA PHE A 120 -5.80 12.53 3.31
C PHE A 120 -6.00 11.24 2.50
N ASN A 121 -7.08 10.50 2.79
CA ASN A 121 -7.37 9.27 2.07
C ASN A 121 -7.59 9.51 0.57
N HIS A 122 -8.35 10.55 0.21
CA HIS A 122 -8.62 10.90 -1.18
C HIS A 122 -7.34 11.35 -1.90
N GLU A 123 -6.56 12.25 -1.30
CA GLU A 123 -5.30 12.73 -1.90
C GLU A 123 -4.32 11.58 -2.12
N LEU A 124 -4.14 10.71 -1.11
CA LEU A 124 -3.28 9.54 -1.24
C LEU A 124 -3.79 8.59 -2.34
N THR A 125 -5.09 8.34 -2.40
CA THR A 125 -5.70 7.47 -3.42
C THR A 125 -5.49 8.05 -4.82
N HIS A 126 -5.66 9.37 -4.99
CA HIS A 126 -5.40 10.06 -6.24
C HIS A 126 -3.93 9.90 -6.67
N ILE A 127 -2.99 10.20 -5.77
CA ILE A 127 -1.55 10.09 -6.03
C ILE A 127 -1.18 8.68 -6.50
N LEU A 128 -1.75 7.64 -5.87
CA LEU A 128 -1.46 6.25 -6.18
C LEU A 128 -2.09 5.81 -7.51
N VAL A 129 -3.37 6.12 -7.77
CA VAL A 129 -4.06 5.67 -8.98
C VAL A 129 -3.52 6.36 -10.25
N HIS A 130 -3.10 7.63 -10.12
CA HIS A 130 -2.47 8.40 -11.19
C HIS A 130 -0.95 8.17 -11.30
N GLN A 131 -0.38 7.24 -10.52
CA GLN A 131 1.05 6.89 -10.52
C GLN A 131 2.00 8.08 -10.30
N MET A 132 1.57 9.08 -9.52
CA MET A 132 2.40 10.25 -9.16
C MET A 132 3.47 9.88 -8.12
N ALA A 133 3.16 8.89 -7.28
CA ALA A 133 4.10 8.22 -6.39
C ALA A 133 3.69 6.76 -6.18
N ALA A 134 4.60 5.96 -5.64
CA ALA A 134 4.32 4.58 -5.25
C ALA A 134 5.09 4.23 -3.97
N PHE A 135 4.48 3.40 -3.13
CA PHE A 135 5.21 2.79 -2.02
C PHE A 135 6.15 1.69 -2.50
N ASN A 136 7.11 1.34 -1.64
CA ASN A 136 7.94 0.15 -1.84
C ASN A 136 7.08 -1.14 -1.79
N SER A 137 7.63 -2.26 -2.28
CA SER A 137 6.88 -3.52 -2.38
C SER A 137 6.35 -4.08 -1.04
N PRO A 138 7.13 -4.08 0.07
CA PRO A 138 6.61 -4.54 1.37
C PRO A 138 5.33 -3.85 1.83
N VAL A 139 5.18 -2.54 1.58
CA VAL A 139 3.93 -1.83 1.89
C VAL A 139 2.76 -2.46 1.13
N TRP A 140 2.90 -2.63 -0.18
CA TRP A 140 1.82 -3.20 -1.00
C TRP A 140 1.47 -4.63 -0.62
N PHE A 141 2.47 -5.42 -0.21
CA PHE A 141 2.27 -6.81 0.17
C PHE A 141 1.60 -6.93 1.54
N ASN A 142 1.99 -6.14 2.54
CA ASN A 142 1.65 -6.44 3.92
C ASN A 142 0.56 -5.53 4.51
N VAL A 143 0.48 -4.26 4.08
CA VAL A 143 -0.44 -3.29 4.68
C VAL A 143 -1.90 -3.66 4.39
N GLY A 144 -2.72 -3.69 5.44
CA GLY A 144 -4.14 -4.01 5.36
C GLY A 144 -4.44 -5.51 5.17
N PHE A 145 -3.43 -6.36 5.32
CA PHE A 145 -3.57 -7.82 5.33
C PHE A 145 -3.02 -8.43 6.61
N GLU A 146 -1.78 -8.09 6.99
CA GLU A 146 -1.18 -8.52 8.25
C GLU A 146 -1.58 -7.58 9.39
N ASP A 147 -1.80 -8.10 10.60
CA ASP A 147 -2.09 -7.29 11.79
C ASP A 147 -0.92 -6.38 12.17
N SER A 148 0.32 -6.86 11.98
CA SER A 148 1.57 -6.12 12.25
C SER A 148 2.48 -6.16 11.02
N PRO A 149 2.20 -5.33 10.00
CA PRO A 149 2.82 -5.44 8.69
C PRO A 149 4.25 -4.89 8.67
N GLN A 150 5.19 -5.64 8.10
CA GLN A 150 6.51 -5.10 7.74
C GLN A 150 6.40 -4.24 6.48
N CYS A 151 6.59 -2.93 6.61
CA CYS A 151 6.50 -1.92 5.57
C CYS A 151 7.87 -1.48 4.97
N SER A 152 8.97 -1.98 5.52
CA SER A 152 10.35 -1.61 5.14
C SER A 152 11.01 -2.68 4.28
N ALA A 153 11.73 -2.26 3.25
CA ALA A 153 12.48 -3.14 2.36
C ALA A 153 13.97 -3.25 2.72
N CYS A 154 14.48 -2.37 3.57
CA CYS A 154 15.90 -2.24 3.86
C CYS A 154 16.15 -2.33 5.35
N PHE A 155 17.18 -3.11 5.72
CA PHE A 155 17.60 -3.33 7.10
C PHE A 155 19.12 -3.23 7.17
N ILE A 156 19.63 -2.70 8.28
CA ILE A 156 21.05 -2.69 8.59
C ILE A 156 21.19 -3.44 9.92
N LEU A 157 22.00 -4.49 9.92
CA LEU A 157 22.31 -5.29 11.09
C LEU A 157 23.78 -5.07 11.45
N SER A 158 24.08 -4.93 12.73
CA SER A 158 25.46 -4.97 13.23
C SER A 158 25.88 -6.42 13.39
N VAL A 159 27.09 -6.74 12.95
CA VAL A 159 27.73 -8.05 13.14
C VAL A 159 29.00 -7.84 13.94
N GLU A 160 29.11 -8.49 15.09
CA GLU A 160 30.32 -8.50 15.90
C GLU A 160 31.34 -9.50 15.32
N ASP A 161 32.62 -9.31 15.63
CA ASP A 161 33.70 -10.22 15.20
C ASP A 161 33.76 -11.48 16.08
N THR A 162 32.64 -12.22 16.12
CA THR A 162 32.50 -13.51 16.81
C THR A 162 31.73 -14.47 15.91
N MET A 163 32.05 -15.77 16.00
CA MET A 163 31.35 -16.78 15.18
C MET A 163 29.86 -16.86 15.47
N GLU A 164 29.45 -16.60 16.71
CA GLU A 164 28.04 -16.58 17.13
C GLU A 164 27.27 -15.40 16.53
N SER A 165 27.92 -14.24 16.31
CA SER A 165 27.25 -13.07 15.71
C SER A 165 27.16 -13.13 14.19
N ILE A 166 28.01 -13.92 13.53
CA ILE A 166 28.08 -14.01 12.07
C ILE A 166 27.02 -14.99 11.51
N LEU A 167 26.69 -16.03 12.26
CA LEU A 167 25.75 -17.09 11.88
C LEU A 167 24.30 -16.72 12.16
#